data_AF-A0A6L8A5I6-F1
#
_entry.id   AF-A0A6L8A5I6-F1
#
_cell.length_a   1.000
_cell.length_b   1.000
_cell.length_c   1.000
_cell.angle_alpha   90.00
_cell.angle_beta   90.00
_cell.angle_gamma   90.00
#
_symmetry.space_group_name_H-M   'P 1'
#
loop_
_entity.id
_entity.type
_entity.pdbx_description
1 polymer ?
#
loop_
_entity_poly.entity_id
_entity_poly.type
_entity_poly.pdbx_seq_one_letter_code
_entity_poly.pdbx_strand_id
1 'polypeptide(L)'
;MDYVLPNELVDGMIAAGGKKSLVSAKDLLLRGFYSGSILGLATALALTVARQSGLPFLGSVLFPFGFASIVLFGMELVTGNFALLPMATWAGKSTWNKTFRNWLWVWLGNFLGCFLVAGIMAISLTSAGTVEPTAEGGVWQGVAQTIINLNRNNVIVKYKDLGATGFLLAILRGVVANWLVCLGVTMALVSKSVPGKLLACWLPITAFQTLGMEHIVVNMFLHTTGPLLGSGVGWGDVFFWNFFPVTVGNVFGGMVFIGMVFYSTHRSPLASLPDVKDTKLARELAAQLGAR
;
A
#
# COMPACT_ATOMS: atom_id res chain seq x y z
N MET A 1 -1.07 -29.46 -3.63
CA MET A 1 -0.18 -28.55 -4.38
C MET A 1 -0.36 -27.14 -3.86
N ASP A 2 0.75 -26.47 -3.57
CA ASP A 2 0.76 -25.11 -3.01
C ASP A 2 0.54 -24.02 -4.05
N TYR A 3 0.79 -24.34 -5.34
CA TYR A 3 0.58 -23.45 -6.47
C TYR A 3 -0.91 -23.32 -6.81
N VAL A 4 -1.36 -22.08 -7.02
CA VAL A 4 -2.71 -21.72 -7.46
C VAL A 4 -2.67 -21.43 -8.96
N LEU A 5 -3.54 -22.10 -9.73
CA LEU A 5 -3.60 -21.91 -11.18
C LEU A 5 -4.10 -20.50 -11.53
N PRO A 6 -3.71 -19.93 -12.69
CA PRO A 6 -4.07 -18.56 -13.07
C PRO A 6 -5.58 -18.25 -13.04
N ASN A 7 -6.43 -19.19 -13.44
CA ASN A 7 -7.88 -19.03 -13.37
C ASN A 7 -8.41 -19.02 -11.92
N GLU A 8 -7.96 -19.98 -11.10
CA GLU A 8 -8.29 -20.04 -9.67
C GLU A 8 -7.80 -18.79 -8.92
N LEU A 9 -6.64 -18.27 -9.32
CA LEU A 9 -6.05 -17.04 -8.79
C LEU A 9 -6.96 -15.84 -9.06
N VAL A 10 -7.39 -15.65 -10.31
CA VAL A 10 -8.28 -14.54 -10.70
C VAL A 10 -9.64 -14.64 -10.04
N ASP A 11 -10.24 -15.83 -9.99
CA ASP A 11 -11.49 -16.05 -9.27
C ASP A 11 -11.34 -15.79 -7.76
N GLY A 12 -10.20 -16.17 -7.18
CA GLY A 12 -9.82 -15.85 -5.80
C GLY A 12 -9.66 -14.35 -5.55
N MET A 13 -9.06 -13.61 -6.48
CA MET A 13 -8.94 -12.14 -6.41
C MET A 13 -10.30 -11.46 -6.47
N ILE A 14 -11.18 -11.90 -7.37
CA ILE A 14 -12.58 -11.43 -7.47
C ILE A 14 -13.32 -11.67 -6.16
N ALA A 15 -13.22 -12.89 -5.60
CA ALA A 15 -13.87 -13.25 -4.34
C ALA A 15 -13.32 -12.42 -3.16
N ALA A 16 -12.00 -12.21 -3.11
CA ALA A 16 -11.36 -11.37 -2.10
C ALA A 16 -11.87 -9.92 -2.19
N GLY A 17 -11.97 -9.36 -3.40
CA GLY A 17 -12.53 -8.03 -3.61
C GLY A 17 -14.01 -7.94 -3.20
N GLY A 18 -14.82 -8.94 -3.55
CA GLY A 18 -16.22 -9.03 -3.12
C GLY A 18 -16.37 -9.00 -1.60
N LYS A 19 -15.57 -9.81 -0.88
CA LYS A 19 -15.55 -9.82 0.60
C LYS A 19 -15.13 -8.47 1.18
N LYS A 20 -14.07 -7.86 0.66
CA LYS A 20 -13.57 -6.54 1.10
C LYS A 20 -14.59 -5.42 0.92
N SER A 21 -15.48 -5.53 -0.08
CA SER A 21 -16.55 -4.55 -0.32
C SER A 21 -17.62 -4.52 0.80
N LEU A 22 -17.73 -5.61 1.58
CA LEU A 22 -18.75 -5.78 2.63
C LEU A 22 -18.23 -5.41 4.03
N VAL A 23 -16.92 -5.23 4.20
CA VAL A 23 -16.30 -4.91 5.49
C VAL A 23 -16.82 -3.57 6.02
N SER A 24 -17.05 -3.51 7.34
CA SER A 24 -17.56 -2.32 8.03
C SER A 24 -16.56 -1.15 7.94
N ALA A 25 -17.05 0.09 7.95
CA ALA A 25 -16.18 1.27 7.91
C ALA A 25 -15.17 1.30 9.08
N LYS A 26 -15.61 0.88 10.28
CA LYS A 26 -14.75 0.74 11.46
C LYS A 26 -13.59 -0.22 11.20
N ASP A 27 -13.88 -1.41 10.67
CA ASP A 27 -12.83 -2.41 10.43
C ASP A 27 -11.91 -1.99 9.29
N LEU A 28 -12.44 -1.34 8.24
CA LEU A 28 -11.64 -0.76 7.17
C LEU A 28 -10.67 0.28 7.70
N LEU A 29 -11.14 1.17 8.58
CA LEU A 29 -10.32 2.20 9.18
C LEU A 29 -9.22 1.61 10.08
N LEU A 30 -9.56 0.65 10.96
CA LEU A 30 -8.60 0.02 11.88
C LEU A 30 -7.56 -0.83 11.16
N ARG A 31 -7.99 -1.66 10.20
CA ARG A 31 -7.07 -2.47 9.39
C ARG A 31 -6.21 -1.57 8.49
N GLY A 32 -6.79 -0.50 7.97
CA GLY A 32 -6.07 0.53 7.22
C GLY A 32 -5.02 1.25 8.08
N PHE A 33 -5.38 1.59 9.31
CA PHE A 33 -4.48 2.21 10.28
C PHE A 33 -3.25 1.35 10.57
N TYR A 34 -3.44 0.04 10.75
CA TYR A 34 -2.32 -0.89 10.89
C TYR A 34 -1.42 -0.86 9.64
N SER A 35 -2.01 -1.00 8.45
CA SER A 35 -1.26 -1.02 7.19
C SER A 35 -0.47 0.26 6.94
N GLY A 36 -1.03 1.42 7.26
CA GLY A 36 -0.33 2.71 7.19
C GLY A 36 0.84 2.79 8.17
N SER A 37 0.60 2.39 9.42
CA SER A 37 1.61 2.40 10.48
C SER A 37 2.80 1.51 10.11
N ILE A 38 2.54 0.27 9.70
CA ILE A 38 3.62 -0.69 9.43
C ILE A 38 4.41 -0.33 8.16
N LEU A 39 3.79 0.29 7.15
CA LEU A 39 4.53 0.81 6.00
C LEU A 39 5.34 2.07 6.34
N GLY A 40 4.85 2.91 7.26
CA GLY A 40 5.65 4.02 7.81
C GLY A 40 6.92 3.51 8.51
N LEU A 41 6.77 2.49 9.36
CA LEU A 41 7.90 1.83 10.04
C LEU A 41 8.84 1.12 9.05
N ALA A 42 8.29 0.47 8.02
CA ALA A 42 9.09 -0.16 6.97
C ALA A 42 9.90 0.85 6.17
N THR A 43 9.31 2.01 5.89
CA THR A 43 10.01 3.14 5.26
C THR A 43 11.14 3.64 6.16
N ALA A 44 10.88 3.84 7.46
CA ALA A 44 11.90 4.27 8.41
C ALA A 44 13.07 3.27 8.51
N LEU A 45 12.77 1.96 8.55
CA LEU A 45 13.80 0.91 8.52
C LEU A 45 14.63 0.99 7.23
N ALA A 46 13.97 1.06 6.07
CA ALA A 46 14.64 1.11 4.78
C ALA A 46 15.60 2.30 4.68
N LEU A 47 15.16 3.50 5.10
CA LEU A 47 16.01 4.69 5.13
C LEU A 47 17.17 4.56 6.11
N THR A 48 16.93 3.96 7.29
CA THR A 48 17.97 3.74 8.29
C THR A 48 19.05 2.80 7.77
N VAL A 49 18.67 1.67 7.19
CA VAL A 49 19.62 0.70 6.63
C VAL A 49 20.36 1.30 5.45
N ALA A 50 19.69 2.04 4.57
CA ALA A 50 20.33 2.75 3.47
C ALA A 50 21.41 3.72 3.99
N ARG A 51 21.13 4.44 5.08
CA ARG A 51 22.09 5.39 5.69
C ARG A 51 23.24 4.70 6.40
N GLN A 52 22.99 3.63 7.13
CA GLN A 52 24.04 2.88 7.85
C GLN A 52 24.98 2.13 6.90
N SER A 53 24.43 1.53 5.85
CA SER A 53 25.21 0.71 4.90
C SER A 53 25.86 1.52 3.77
N GLY A 54 25.35 2.72 3.48
CA GLY A 54 25.71 3.45 2.26
C GLY A 54 25.15 2.82 0.98
N LEU A 55 24.33 1.76 1.09
CA LEU A 55 23.77 0.99 -0.03
C LEU A 55 22.24 1.04 0.00
N PRO A 56 21.60 2.00 -0.70
CA PRO A 56 20.14 2.19 -0.65
C PRO A 56 19.31 0.94 -0.99
N PHE A 57 19.82 0.08 -1.88
CA PHE A 57 19.13 -1.14 -2.28
C PHE A 57 18.91 -2.13 -1.11
N LEU A 58 19.79 -2.14 -0.10
CA LEU A 58 19.61 -3.00 1.09
C LEU A 58 18.37 -2.58 1.89
N GLY A 59 18.11 -1.27 1.97
CA GLY A 59 16.86 -0.75 2.52
C GLY A 59 15.64 -1.24 1.73
N SER A 60 15.72 -1.20 0.39
CA SER A 60 14.65 -1.71 -0.48
C SER A 60 14.40 -3.21 -0.34
N VAL A 61 15.44 -4.01 -0.10
CA VAL A 61 15.31 -5.47 0.11
C VAL A 61 14.63 -5.79 1.44
N LEU A 62 14.78 -4.93 2.46
CA LEU A 62 14.15 -5.14 3.77
C LEU A 62 12.73 -4.55 3.86
N PHE A 63 12.45 -3.49 3.09
CA PHE A 63 11.13 -2.85 3.02
C PHE A 63 9.93 -3.81 2.91
N PRO A 64 9.97 -4.92 2.15
CA PRO A 64 8.84 -5.81 1.98
C PRO A 64 8.33 -6.47 3.26
N PHE A 65 9.06 -6.44 4.37
CA PHE A 65 8.54 -6.97 5.65
C PHE A 65 7.21 -6.30 6.04
N GLY A 66 7.06 -4.99 5.79
CA GLY A 66 5.84 -4.25 6.12
C GLY A 66 4.67 -4.65 5.22
N PHE A 67 4.93 -4.93 3.94
CA PHE A 67 3.92 -5.46 3.03
C PHE A 67 3.54 -6.91 3.38
N ALA A 68 4.53 -7.74 3.70
CA ALA A 68 4.34 -9.12 4.09
C ALA A 68 3.40 -9.27 5.30
N SER A 69 3.58 -8.45 6.34
CA SER A 69 2.70 -8.50 7.52
C SER A 69 1.25 -8.14 7.18
N ILE A 70 1.05 -7.15 6.29
CA ILE A 70 -0.29 -6.76 5.81
C ILE A 70 -0.98 -7.94 5.13
N VAL A 71 -0.27 -8.64 4.25
CA VAL A 71 -0.81 -9.80 3.53
C VAL A 71 -1.10 -10.95 4.48
N LEU A 72 -0.18 -11.29 5.38
CA LEU A 72 -0.33 -12.43 6.28
C LEU A 72 -1.46 -12.24 7.29
N PHE A 73 -1.66 -11.00 7.77
CA PHE A 73 -2.72 -10.70 8.75
C PHE A 73 -4.04 -10.26 8.13
N GLY A 74 -4.14 -10.21 6.79
CA GLY A 74 -5.39 -9.84 6.11
C GLY A 74 -5.82 -8.40 6.37
N MET A 75 -4.84 -7.49 6.47
CA MET A 75 -5.06 -6.07 6.71
C MET A 75 -5.47 -5.33 5.42
N GLU A 76 -5.85 -4.06 5.54
CA GLU A 76 -6.41 -3.28 4.44
C GLU A 76 -5.40 -2.26 3.93
N LEU A 77 -4.91 -2.47 2.71
CA LEU A 77 -4.03 -1.53 2.02
C LEU A 77 -4.74 -1.00 0.78
N VAL A 78 -4.91 0.32 0.71
CA VAL A 78 -5.72 0.95 -0.37
C VAL A 78 -5.16 0.62 -1.75
N THR A 79 -3.84 0.58 -1.88
CA THR A 79 -3.13 0.33 -3.14
C THR A 79 -3.35 -1.09 -3.67
N GLY A 80 -3.42 -2.10 -2.79
CA GLY A 80 -3.84 -3.45 -3.18
C GLY A 80 -5.32 -3.52 -3.59
N ASN A 81 -6.18 -2.75 -2.92
CA ASN A 81 -7.61 -2.70 -3.20
C ASN A 81 -7.94 -2.02 -4.55
N PHE A 82 -7.01 -1.25 -5.13
CA PHE A 82 -7.15 -0.66 -6.48
C PHE A 82 -7.16 -1.72 -7.59
N ALA A 83 -6.66 -2.94 -7.37
CA ALA A 83 -6.83 -4.06 -8.30
C ALA A 83 -8.06 -4.93 -7.94
N LEU A 84 -8.17 -5.32 -6.67
CA LEU A 84 -9.16 -6.33 -6.25
C LEU A 84 -10.62 -5.87 -6.35
N LEU A 85 -10.92 -4.62 -5.97
CA LEU A 85 -12.31 -4.14 -5.97
C LEU A 85 -12.88 -3.85 -7.36
N PRO A 86 -12.12 -3.28 -8.31
CA PRO A 86 -12.57 -3.18 -9.70
C PRO A 86 -12.88 -4.56 -10.30
N MET A 87 -12.02 -5.56 -10.09
CA MET A 87 -12.29 -6.94 -10.53
C MET A 87 -13.59 -7.49 -9.96
N ALA A 88 -13.82 -7.31 -8.65
CA ALA A 88 -15.07 -7.72 -8.01
C ALA A 88 -16.30 -6.96 -8.56
N THR A 89 -16.13 -5.69 -8.92
CA THR A 89 -17.20 -4.85 -9.47
C THR A 89 -17.54 -5.27 -10.89
N TRP A 90 -16.54 -5.49 -11.75
CA TRP A 90 -16.74 -6.00 -13.11
C TRP A 90 -17.34 -7.42 -13.13
N ALA A 91 -17.06 -8.23 -12.11
CA ALA A 91 -17.63 -9.56 -11.92
C ALA A 91 -19.05 -9.56 -11.31
N GLY A 92 -19.63 -8.39 -10.99
CA GLY A 92 -20.94 -8.27 -10.34
C GLY A 92 -20.97 -8.72 -8.87
N LYS A 93 -19.82 -8.89 -8.22
CA LYS A 93 -19.70 -9.25 -6.78
C LYS A 93 -19.61 -8.01 -5.87
N SER A 94 -19.49 -6.81 -6.45
CA SER A 94 -19.47 -5.51 -5.77
C SER A 94 -20.14 -4.45 -6.64
N THR A 95 -20.29 -3.23 -6.13
CA THR A 95 -20.70 -2.04 -6.88
C THR A 95 -19.64 -0.95 -6.78
N TRP A 96 -19.59 -0.02 -7.73
CA TRP A 96 -18.67 1.12 -7.68
C TRP A 96 -18.83 1.96 -6.41
N ASN A 97 -20.06 2.12 -5.91
CA ASN A 97 -20.30 2.81 -4.64
C ASN A 97 -19.60 2.11 -3.46
N LYS A 98 -19.66 0.77 -3.38
CA LYS A 98 -18.94 0.01 -2.35
C LYS A 98 -17.43 0.08 -2.54
N THR A 99 -16.98 0.10 -3.79
CA THR A 99 -15.56 0.23 -4.15
C THR A 99 -14.98 1.57 -3.69
N PHE A 100 -15.62 2.68 -4.04
CA PHE A 100 -15.18 4.01 -3.60
C PHE A 100 -15.30 4.19 -2.08
N ARG A 101 -16.36 3.65 -1.46
CA ARG A 101 -16.49 3.64 0.01
C ARG A 101 -15.30 2.93 0.66
N ASN A 102 -14.91 1.76 0.16
CA ASN A 102 -13.77 1.03 0.69
C ASN A 102 -12.48 1.83 0.50
N TRP A 103 -12.21 2.31 -0.72
CA TRP A 103 -11.01 3.08 -1.01
C TRP A 103 -10.87 4.30 -0.10
N LEU A 104 -11.95 5.04 0.12
CA LEU A 104 -11.96 6.21 1.01
C LEU A 104 -11.57 5.83 2.45
N TRP A 105 -12.25 4.86 3.06
CA TRP A 105 -11.99 4.50 4.46
C TRP A 105 -10.61 3.88 4.68
N VAL A 106 -10.15 3.07 3.73
CA VAL A 106 -8.82 2.46 3.81
C VAL A 106 -7.73 3.50 3.57
N TRP A 107 -7.92 4.42 2.62
CA TRP A 107 -6.99 5.54 2.39
C TRP A 107 -6.87 6.42 3.65
N LEU A 108 -7.99 6.76 4.28
CA LEU A 108 -8.00 7.50 5.55
C LEU A 108 -7.31 6.72 6.67
N GLY A 109 -7.60 5.43 6.80
CA GLY A 109 -6.92 4.57 7.78
C GLY A 109 -5.42 4.53 7.54
N ASN A 110 -4.99 4.28 6.31
CA ASN A 110 -3.58 4.27 5.92
C ASN A 110 -2.91 5.62 6.27
N PHE A 111 -3.55 6.75 5.94
CA PHE A 111 -3.03 8.07 6.28
C PHE A 111 -2.90 8.26 7.80
N LEU A 112 -3.92 7.95 8.59
CA LEU A 112 -3.88 8.10 10.05
C LEU A 112 -2.78 7.25 10.69
N GLY A 113 -2.56 6.03 10.19
CA GLY A 113 -1.45 5.18 10.62
C GLY A 113 -0.09 5.78 10.30
N CYS A 114 0.09 6.25 9.06
CA CYS A 114 1.31 6.95 8.66
C CYS A 114 1.53 8.25 9.45
N PHE A 115 0.47 8.99 9.75
CA PHE A 115 0.53 10.24 10.51
C PHE A 115 0.99 9.98 11.95
N LEU A 116 0.46 8.96 12.62
CA LEU A 116 0.94 8.55 13.94
C LEU A 116 2.43 8.22 13.91
N VAL A 117 2.84 7.35 12.97
CA VAL A 117 4.24 6.92 12.88
C VAL A 117 5.15 8.08 12.51
N ALA A 118 4.70 9.01 11.66
CA ALA A 118 5.44 10.23 11.35
C ALA A 118 5.68 11.09 12.60
N GLY A 119 4.68 11.26 13.46
CA GLY A 119 4.83 11.96 14.74
C GLY A 119 5.82 11.26 15.68
N ILE A 120 5.67 9.94 15.86
CA ILE A 120 6.59 9.13 16.68
C ILE A 120 8.03 9.25 16.16
N MET A 121 8.23 9.10 14.84
CA MET A 121 9.56 9.18 14.23
C MET A 121 10.13 10.59 14.31
N ALA A 122 9.33 11.64 14.13
CA ALA A 122 9.81 13.02 14.26
C ALA A 122 10.31 13.31 15.69
N ILE A 123 9.57 12.86 16.72
CA ILE A 123 9.99 12.98 18.13
C ILE A 123 11.24 12.13 18.39
N SER A 124 11.27 10.91 17.89
CA SER A 124 12.40 9.99 18.11
C SER A 124 13.70 10.48 17.45
N LEU A 125 13.63 10.92 16.19
CA LEU A 125 14.81 11.35 15.43
C LEU A 125 15.41 12.67 15.94
N THR A 126 14.63 13.48 16.65
CA THR A 126 15.05 14.76 17.24
C THR A 126 15.39 14.66 18.72
N SER A 127 15.40 13.45 19.30
CA SER A 127 15.57 13.24 20.74
C SER A 127 14.61 14.12 21.56
N ALA A 128 13.31 14.05 21.21
CA ALA A 128 12.26 14.88 21.77
C ALA A 128 12.48 16.40 21.60
N GLY A 129 13.01 16.81 20.44
CA GLY A 129 13.25 18.22 20.08
C GLY A 129 14.53 18.81 20.65
N THR A 130 15.37 18.03 21.34
CA THR A 130 16.67 18.49 21.87
C THR A 130 17.76 18.56 20.81
N VAL A 131 17.55 17.90 19.67
CA VAL A 131 18.47 17.87 18.53
C VAL A 131 17.77 18.44 17.31
N GLU A 132 18.40 19.42 16.66
CA GLU A 132 17.89 19.96 15.40
C GLU A 132 17.94 18.89 14.30
N PRO A 133 16.85 18.67 13.53
CA PRO A 133 16.80 17.70 12.45
C PRO A 133 17.89 17.86 11.38
N THR A 134 18.36 19.10 11.18
CA THR A 134 19.36 19.48 10.19
C THR A 134 20.78 19.54 10.75
N ALA A 135 20.97 19.36 12.06
CA ALA A 135 22.30 19.36 12.65
C ALA A 135 23.18 18.27 12.02
N GLU A 136 24.47 18.56 11.85
CA GLU A 136 25.45 17.52 11.56
C GLU A 136 25.50 16.54 12.74
N GLY A 137 25.48 15.24 12.44
CA GLY A 137 25.35 14.24 13.48
C GLY A 137 25.43 12.81 12.98
N GLY A 138 25.11 11.88 13.86
CA GLY A 138 25.15 10.46 13.58
C GLY A 138 24.05 9.99 12.63
N VAL A 139 23.86 8.68 12.61
CA VAL A 139 22.92 8.00 11.71
C VAL A 139 21.51 8.59 11.76
N TRP A 140 21.01 8.94 12.95
CA TRP A 140 19.64 9.38 13.17
C TRP A 140 19.35 10.77 12.58
N GLN A 141 20.27 11.73 12.77
CA GLN A 141 20.22 13.03 12.09
C GLN A 141 20.32 12.83 10.58
N GLY A 142 21.20 11.92 10.15
CA GLY A 142 21.31 11.54 8.74
C GLY A 142 20.00 11.02 8.14
N VAL A 143 19.21 10.24 8.89
CA VAL A 143 17.87 9.77 8.47
C VAL A 143 16.87 10.92 8.43
N ALA A 144 16.86 11.80 9.44
CA ALA A 144 15.99 12.98 9.47
C ALA A 144 16.23 13.89 8.26
N GLN A 145 17.49 14.20 7.96
CA GLN A 145 17.90 14.96 6.77
C GLN A 145 17.47 14.27 5.48
N THR A 146 17.59 12.94 5.38
CA THR A 146 17.11 12.21 4.20
C THR A 146 15.62 12.39 4.00
N ILE A 147 14.81 12.32 5.06
CA ILE A 147 13.35 12.51 4.98
C ILE A 147 13.01 13.95 4.54
N ILE A 148 13.67 14.96 5.13
CA ILE A 148 13.52 16.37 4.75
C ILE A 148 13.82 16.56 3.26
N ASN A 149 14.96 16.04 2.80
CA ASN A 149 15.41 16.16 1.43
C ASN A 149 14.48 15.43 0.46
N LEU A 150 14.03 14.22 0.79
CA LEU A 150 13.06 13.49 -0.04
C LEU A 150 11.73 14.24 -0.15
N ASN A 151 11.23 14.82 0.94
CA ASN A 151 10.01 15.61 0.90
C ASN A 151 10.16 16.87 0.03
N ARG A 152 11.23 17.66 0.19
CA ARG A 152 11.49 18.83 -0.66
C ARG A 152 11.70 18.43 -2.13
N ASN A 153 12.54 17.44 -2.38
CA ASN A 153 12.87 17.03 -3.74
C ASN A 153 11.67 16.47 -4.49
N ASN A 154 10.85 15.63 -3.84
CA ASN A 154 9.68 15.07 -4.51
C ASN A 154 8.61 16.15 -4.70
N VAL A 155 8.17 16.83 -3.63
CA VAL A 155 7.03 17.74 -3.72
C VAL A 155 7.36 19.02 -4.49
N ILE A 156 8.52 19.63 -4.24
CA ILE A 156 8.88 20.92 -4.82
C ILE A 156 9.64 20.72 -6.13
N VAL A 157 10.85 20.17 -6.06
CA VAL A 157 11.80 20.16 -7.18
C VAL A 157 11.30 19.30 -8.36
N LYS A 158 10.80 18.09 -8.08
CA LYS A 158 10.36 17.16 -9.14
C LYS A 158 8.94 17.44 -9.62
N TYR A 159 8.07 18.05 -8.81
CA TYR A 159 6.65 18.19 -9.11
C TYR A 159 6.22 19.65 -9.26
N LYS A 160 6.20 20.43 -8.17
CA LYS A 160 5.73 21.82 -8.21
C LYS A 160 6.51 22.70 -9.18
N ASP A 161 7.84 22.68 -9.11
CA ASP A 161 8.70 23.54 -9.94
C ASP A 161 8.61 23.20 -11.43
N LEU A 162 8.22 21.95 -11.75
CA LEU A 162 8.01 21.49 -13.12
C LEU A 162 6.57 21.68 -13.62
N GLY A 163 5.67 22.24 -12.80
CA GLY A 163 4.28 22.50 -13.18
C GLY A 163 3.55 21.27 -13.72
N ALA A 164 2.85 21.42 -14.85
CA ALA A 164 2.09 20.34 -15.48
C ALA A 164 2.93 19.09 -15.79
N THR A 165 4.19 19.26 -16.19
CA THR A 165 5.12 18.15 -16.45
C THR A 165 5.40 17.36 -15.17
N GLY A 166 5.62 18.07 -14.05
CA GLY A 166 5.82 17.47 -12.75
C GLY A 166 4.57 16.71 -12.26
N PHE A 167 3.39 17.28 -12.46
CA PHE A 167 2.12 16.64 -12.11
C PHE A 167 1.92 15.33 -12.89
N LEU A 168 2.15 15.34 -14.20
CA LEU A 168 2.11 14.13 -15.03
C LEU A 168 3.16 13.11 -14.59
N LEU A 169 4.37 13.57 -14.27
CA LEU A 169 5.46 12.71 -13.79
C LEU A 169 5.09 12.00 -12.48
N ALA A 170 4.44 12.69 -11.54
CA ALA A 170 3.94 12.08 -10.30
C ALA A 170 2.89 10.99 -10.58
N ILE A 171 1.97 11.22 -11.53
CA ILE A 171 1.01 10.21 -11.98
C ILE A 171 1.74 9.00 -12.56
N LEU A 172 2.65 9.20 -13.51
CA LEU A 172 3.35 8.10 -14.19
C LEU A 172 4.19 7.25 -13.22
N ARG A 173 4.89 7.90 -12.28
CA ARG A 173 5.60 7.18 -11.21
C ARG A 173 4.63 6.41 -10.31
N GLY A 174 3.46 6.98 -10.04
CA GLY A 174 2.38 6.29 -9.33
C GLY A 174 1.84 5.07 -10.07
N VAL A 175 1.72 5.14 -11.40
CA VAL A 175 1.28 4.01 -12.24
C VAL A 175 2.23 2.83 -12.08
N VAL A 176 3.54 3.06 -12.26
CA VAL A 176 4.55 2.00 -12.17
C VAL A 176 4.64 1.46 -10.74
N ALA A 177 4.60 2.33 -9.72
CA ALA A 177 4.61 1.89 -8.33
C ALA A 177 3.48 0.89 -8.05
N ASN A 178 2.24 1.24 -8.40
CA ASN A 178 1.13 0.39 -8.03
C ASN A 178 0.89 -0.79 -8.97
N TRP A 179 1.42 -0.75 -10.19
CA TRP A 179 1.54 -1.97 -10.98
C TRP A 179 2.36 -3.01 -10.20
N LEU A 180 3.55 -2.64 -9.71
CA LEU A 180 4.41 -3.55 -8.96
C LEU A 180 3.83 -3.96 -7.59
N VAL A 181 3.18 -3.04 -6.87
CA VAL A 181 2.54 -3.37 -5.58
C VAL A 181 1.35 -4.32 -5.77
N CYS A 182 0.48 -4.07 -6.75
CA CYS A 182 -0.61 -5.00 -7.06
C CYS A 182 -0.08 -6.33 -7.61
N LEU A 183 1.03 -6.34 -8.35
CA LEU A 183 1.71 -7.57 -8.74
C LEU A 183 2.18 -8.34 -7.51
N GLY A 184 2.75 -7.66 -6.50
CA GLY A 184 3.11 -8.26 -5.21
C GLY A 184 1.91 -8.90 -4.49
N VAL A 185 0.75 -8.24 -4.49
CA VAL A 185 -0.51 -8.80 -3.93
C VAL A 185 -0.92 -10.05 -4.72
N THR A 186 -0.92 -9.98 -6.05
CA THR A 186 -1.28 -11.11 -6.92
C THR A 186 -0.33 -12.29 -6.72
N MET A 187 0.98 -12.04 -6.70
CA MET A 187 1.99 -13.07 -6.50
C MET A 187 1.88 -13.73 -5.12
N ALA A 188 1.53 -12.98 -4.07
CA ALA A 188 1.24 -13.58 -2.77
C ALA A 188 0.02 -14.51 -2.78
N LEU A 189 -0.92 -14.34 -3.70
CA LEU A 189 -2.09 -15.21 -3.85
C LEU A 189 -1.82 -16.47 -4.70
N VAL A 190 -0.67 -16.54 -5.38
CA VAL A 190 -0.25 -17.72 -6.16
C VAL A 190 0.13 -18.91 -5.25
N SER A 191 0.42 -18.66 -3.98
CA SER A 191 0.83 -19.70 -3.03
C SER A 191 -0.15 -19.85 -1.86
N LYS A 192 -0.39 -21.10 -1.44
CA LYS A 192 -1.14 -21.44 -0.23
C LYS A 192 -0.28 -21.46 1.04
N SER A 193 1.04 -21.59 0.92
CA SER A 193 1.97 -21.67 2.05
C SER A 193 2.59 -20.31 2.40
N VAL A 194 2.75 -20.03 3.70
CA VAL A 194 3.29 -18.75 4.19
C VAL A 194 4.65 -18.40 3.57
N PRO A 195 5.66 -19.30 3.50
CA PRO A 195 6.94 -18.99 2.86
C PRO A 195 6.78 -18.65 1.37
N GLY A 196 5.90 -19.35 0.65
CA GLY A 196 5.64 -19.09 -0.76
C GLY A 196 5.03 -17.71 -0.97
N LYS A 197 4.10 -17.28 -0.11
CA LYS A 197 3.53 -15.92 -0.18
C LYS A 197 4.60 -14.85 0.01
N LEU A 198 5.47 -15.04 1.01
CA LEU A 198 6.54 -14.11 1.33
C LEU A 198 7.54 -13.96 0.17
N LEU A 199 8.04 -15.08 -0.35
CA LEU A 199 9.00 -15.08 -1.45
C LEU A 199 8.41 -14.47 -2.72
N ALA A 200 7.16 -14.81 -3.04
CA ALA A 200 6.51 -14.36 -4.27
C ALA A 200 6.26 -12.84 -4.26
N CYS A 201 5.85 -12.24 -3.15
CA CYS A 201 5.66 -10.79 -3.10
C CYS A 201 6.95 -9.99 -2.93
N TRP A 202 8.05 -10.61 -2.51
CA TRP A 202 9.25 -9.87 -2.09
C TRP A 202 9.87 -9.03 -3.22
N LEU A 203 10.04 -9.62 -4.40
CA LEU A 203 10.73 -8.99 -5.52
C LEU A 203 9.95 -7.80 -6.12
N PRO A 204 8.64 -7.90 -6.43
CA PRO A 204 7.88 -6.75 -6.91
C PRO A 204 7.92 -5.55 -5.95
N ILE A 205 7.85 -5.83 -4.64
CA ILE A 205 7.88 -4.80 -3.59
C ILE A 205 9.28 -4.18 -3.47
N THR A 206 10.34 -5.00 -3.55
CA THR A 206 11.73 -4.50 -3.61
C THR A 206 11.96 -3.64 -4.86
N ALA A 207 11.40 -4.05 -6.00
CA ALA A 207 11.61 -3.40 -7.28
C ALA A 207 11.04 -1.98 -7.31
N PHE A 208 9.79 -1.75 -6.89
CA PHE A 208 9.22 -0.40 -6.96
C PHE A 208 10.00 0.58 -6.08
N GLN A 209 10.43 0.13 -4.90
CA GLN A 209 11.18 0.94 -3.95
C GLN A 209 12.58 1.26 -4.52
N THR A 210 13.26 0.27 -5.10
CA THR A 210 14.57 0.44 -5.73
C THR A 210 14.52 1.37 -6.93
N LEU A 211 13.45 1.30 -7.73
CA LEU A 211 13.23 2.19 -8.86
C LEU A 211 12.86 3.62 -8.44
N GLY A 212 12.55 3.87 -7.15
CA GLY A 212 12.16 5.18 -6.65
C GLY A 212 10.82 5.66 -7.20
N MET A 213 9.88 4.72 -7.36
CA MET A 213 8.51 4.99 -7.82
C MET A 213 7.63 5.50 -6.66
N GLU A 214 6.57 6.23 -6.97
CA GLU A 214 5.75 6.93 -5.97
C GLU A 214 4.59 6.05 -5.49
N HIS A 215 4.63 5.64 -4.22
CA HIS A 215 3.56 4.86 -3.60
C HIS A 215 2.84 5.70 -2.55
N ILE A 216 1.54 5.92 -2.72
CA ILE A 216 0.78 6.88 -1.91
C ILE A 216 0.93 6.65 -0.40
N VAL A 217 0.90 5.41 0.08
CA VAL A 217 0.98 5.13 1.53
C VAL A 217 2.40 5.34 2.07
N VAL A 218 3.44 5.12 1.25
CA VAL A 218 4.82 5.46 1.65
C VAL A 218 4.99 6.98 1.67
N ASN A 219 4.41 7.66 0.69
CA ASN A 219 4.42 9.12 0.61
C ASN A 219 3.64 9.77 1.75
N MET A 220 2.54 9.17 2.21
CA MET A 220 1.81 9.61 3.40
C MET A 220 2.72 9.72 4.62
N PHE A 221 3.63 8.75 4.81
CA PHE A 221 4.66 8.84 5.85
C PHE A 221 5.70 9.90 5.50
N LEU A 222 6.40 9.78 4.37
CA LEU A 222 7.53 10.65 4.01
C LEU A 222 7.17 12.14 4.00
N HIS A 223 6.01 12.48 3.45
CA HIS A 223 5.58 13.86 3.26
C HIS A 223 4.70 14.39 4.39
N THR A 224 4.43 13.57 5.41
CA THR A 224 4.01 14.04 6.74
C THR A 224 5.22 14.28 7.64
N THR A 225 6.17 13.34 7.66
CA THR A 225 7.37 13.43 8.51
C THR A 225 8.29 14.57 8.07
N GLY A 226 8.43 14.83 6.77
CA GLY A 226 9.27 15.92 6.26
C GLY A 226 8.91 17.30 6.83
N PRO A 227 7.65 17.76 6.70
CA PRO A 227 7.21 19.00 7.31
C PRO A 227 7.35 19.03 8.84
N LEU A 228 7.06 17.91 9.53
CA LEU A 228 7.25 17.80 10.98
C LEU A 228 8.72 17.95 11.41
N LEU A 229 9.66 17.56 10.54
CA LEU A 229 11.10 17.72 10.72
C LEU A 229 11.62 19.07 10.17
N GLY A 230 10.74 19.99 9.75
CA GLY A 230 11.16 21.33 9.33
C GLY A 230 11.58 21.46 7.87
N SER A 231 11.07 20.60 6.96
CA SER A 231 11.36 20.73 5.53
C SER A 231 10.88 22.05 4.90
N GLY A 232 9.94 22.75 5.55
CA GLY A 232 9.32 23.98 5.05
C GLY A 232 8.32 23.78 3.91
N VAL A 233 8.01 22.54 3.53
CA VAL A 233 7.02 22.25 2.50
C VAL A 233 5.60 22.37 3.09
N GLY A 234 4.76 23.18 2.46
CA GLY A 234 3.39 23.39 2.92
C GLY A 234 2.48 22.18 2.68
N TRP A 235 1.50 21.97 3.57
CA TRP A 235 0.52 20.88 3.46
C TRP A 235 -0.31 20.93 2.17
N GLY A 236 -0.65 22.14 1.69
CA GLY A 236 -1.33 22.32 0.41
C GLY A 236 -0.50 21.80 -0.77
N ASP A 237 0.82 22.02 -0.73
CA ASP A 237 1.74 21.51 -1.76
C ASP A 237 1.87 19.99 -1.68
N VAL A 238 2.00 19.42 -0.47
CA VAL A 238 2.03 17.95 -0.27
C VAL A 238 0.79 17.29 -0.86
N PHE A 239 -0.38 17.85 -0.60
CA PHE A 239 -1.62 17.28 -1.09
C PHE A 239 -1.74 17.39 -2.62
N PHE A 240 -1.57 18.60 -3.17
CA PHE A 240 -1.83 18.88 -4.58
C PHE A 240 -0.74 18.33 -5.52
N TRP A 241 0.54 18.45 -5.15
CA TRP A 241 1.66 18.05 -5.99
C TRP A 241 2.13 16.62 -5.76
N ASN A 242 1.67 15.94 -4.69
CA ASN A 242 2.04 14.55 -4.45
C ASN A 242 0.82 13.66 -4.17
N PHE A 243 0.12 13.83 -3.03
CA PHE A 243 -0.88 12.82 -2.63
C PHE A 243 -1.96 12.61 -3.68
N PHE A 244 -2.48 13.70 -4.26
CA PHE A 244 -3.51 13.61 -5.29
C PHE A 244 -3.00 12.92 -6.58
N PRO A 245 -2.00 13.43 -7.31
CA PRO A 245 -1.53 12.81 -8.55
C PRO A 245 -0.99 11.39 -8.34
N VAL A 246 -0.30 11.12 -7.22
CA VAL A 246 0.21 9.78 -6.92
C VAL A 246 -0.93 8.80 -6.63
N THR A 247 -1.99 9.22 -5.92
CA THR A 247 -3.19 8.38 -5.72
C THR A 247 -3.83 8.04 -7.06
N VAL A 248 -3.99 9.03 -7.95
CA VAL A 248 -4.54 8.81 -9.30
C VAL A 248 -3.67 7.82 -10.07
N GLY A 249 -2.35 8.03 -10.10
CA GLY A 249 -1.41 7.12 -10.73
C GLY A 249 -1.52 5.70 -10.15
N ASN A 250 -1.58 5.57 -8.84
CA ASN A 250 -1.71 4.26 -8.18
C ASN A 250 -3.04 3.57 -8.56
N VAL A 251 -4.16 4.30 -8.64
CA VAL A 251 -5.44 3.75 -9.11
C VAL A 251 -5.28 3.16 -10.51
N PHE A 252 -4.72 3.92 -11.46
CA PHE A 252 -4.49 3.45 -12.83
C PHE A 252 -3.54 2.24 -12.88
N GLY A 253 -2.44 2.28 -12.14
CA GLY A 253 -1.45 1.20 -12.07
C GLY A 253 -2.07 -0.14 -11.64
N GLY A 254 -2.83 -0.13 -10.55
CA GLY A 254 -3.46 -1.33 -10.01
C GLY A 254 -4.65 -1.80 -10.85
N MET A 255 -5.54 -0.87 -11.20
CA MET A 255 -6.79 -1.19 -11.90
C MET A 255 -6.55 -1.66 -13.34
N VAL A 256 -5.61 -1.06 -14.08
CA VAL A 256 -5.39 -1.38 -15.50
C VAL A 256 -4.42 -2.56 -15.63
N PHE A 257 -3.20 -2.43 -15.14
CA PHE A 257 -2.13 -3.40 -15.44
C PHE A 257 -2.27 -4.74 -14.70
N ILE A 258 -2.94 -4.74 -13.55
CA ILE A 258 -3.26 -5.98 -12.83
C ILE A 258 -4.74 -6.30 -12.97
N GLY A 259 -5.63 -5.41 -12.51
CA GLY A 259 -7.06 -5.68 -12.51
C GLY A 259 -7.61 -6.07 -13.88
N MET A 260 -7.51 -5.16 -14.86
CA MET A 260 -8.13 -5.32 -16.18
C MET A 260 -7.45 -6.42 -17.01
N VAL A 261 -6.12 -6.47 -17.02
CA VAL A 261 -5.36 -7.48 -17.78
C VAL A 261 -5.68 -8.89 -17.29
N PHE A 262 -5.63 -9.14 -15.97
CA PHE A 262 -5.89 -10.49 -15.44
C PHE A 262 -7.37 -10.85 -15.53
N TYR A 263 -8.27 -9.89 -15.27
CA TYR A 263 -9.71 -10.11 -15.38
C TYR A 263 -10.14 -10.48 -16.81
N SER A 264 -9.59 -9.81 -17.82
CA SER A 264 -9.98 -10.05 -19.23
C SER A 264 -9.49 -11.37 -19.80
N THR A 265 -8.43 -11.95 -19.24
CA THR A 265 -7.72 -13.10 -19.83
C THR A 265 -7.91 -14.41 -19.08
N HIS A 266 -8.06 -14.38 -17.75
CA HIS A 266 -8.01 -15.60 -16.93
C HIS A 266 -9.27 -15.83 -16.08
N ARG A 267 -10.26 -14.93 -16.10
CA ARG A 267 -11.51 -15.16 -15.34
C ARG A 267 -12.26 -16.36 -15.88
N SER A 268 -12.86 -17.13 -14.98
CA SER A 268 -13.84 -18.13 -15.39
C SER A 268 -15.10 -17.44 -15.96
N PRO A 269 -15.81 -18.05 -16.93
CA PRO A 269 -17.11 -17.56 -17.37
C PRO A 269 -18.06 -17.37 -16.18
N LEU A 270 -18.85 -16.29 -16.16
CA LEU A 270 -19.73 -15.94 -15.01
C LEU A 270 -20.70 -17.08 -14.63
N ALA A 271 -21.05 -17.95 -15.59
CA ALA A 271 -21.90 -19.12 -15.37
C ALA A 271 -21.24 -20.24 -14.53
N SER A 272 -19.93 -20.23 -14.35
CA SER A 272 -19.17 -21.28 -13.65
C SER A 272 -18.60 -20.83 -12.30
N LEU A 273 -18.89 -19.62 -11.85
CA LEU A 273 -18.51 -19.20 -10.50
C LEU A 273 -19.47 -19.90 -9.51
N PRO A 274 -18.97 -20.75 -8.59
CA PRO A 274 -19.83 -21.40 -7.63
C PRO A 274 -20.53 -20.32 -6.80
N ASP A 275 -21.86 -20.40 -6.72
CA ASP A 275 -22.64 -19.65 -5.75
C ASP A 275 -22.34 -20.29 -4.39
N VAL A 276 -21.21 -19.93 -3.78
CA VAL A 276 -20.78 -20.51 -2.50
C VAL A 276 -21.67 -19.94 -1.40
N LYS A 277 -22.89 -20.47 -1.28
CA LYS A 277 -23.47 -20.71 0.04
C LYS A 277 -22.52 -21.70 0.70
N ASP A 278 -21.68 -21.21 1.59
CA ASP A 278 -20.80 -22.04 2.40
C ASP A 278 -21.67 -22.89 3.34
N THR A 279 -22.16 -24.01 2.82
CA THR A 279 -23.06 -24.93 3.53
C THR A 279 -22.34 -25.64 4.67
N LYS A 280 -20.99 -25.60 4.70
CA LYS A 280 -20.19 -26.11 5.79
C LYS A 280 -20.21 -25.12 6.96
N LEU A 281 -19.94 -23.85 6.70
CA LEU A 281 -20.06 -22.80 7.71
C LEU A 281 -21.50 -22.66 8.23
N ALA A 282 -22.50 -22.75 7.35
CA ALA A 282 -23.91 -22.73 7.76
C ALA A 282 -24.29 -23.93 8.65
N ARG A 283 -23.71 -25.13 8.38
CA ARG A 283 -23.88 -26.31 9.24
C ARG A 283 -23.16 -26.17 10.57
N GLU A 284 -21.94 -25.67 10.57
CA GLU A 284 -21.15 -25.43 11.79
C GLU A 284 -21.83 -24.39 12.68
N LEU A 285 -22.39 -23.32 12.10
CA LEU A 285 -23.14 -22.30 12.83
C LEU A 285 -24.48 -22.82 13.36
N ALA A 286 -25.21 -23.61 12.57
CA ALA A 286 -26.46 -24.25 13.01
C ALA A 286 -26.23 -25.27 14.14
N ALA A 287 -25.13 -26.03 14.09
CA ALA A 287 -24.74 -26.95 15.15
C ALA A 287 -24.36 -26.21 16.45
N GLN A 288 -23.72 -25.04 16.35
CA GLN A 288 -23.40 -24.21 17.52
C GLN A 288 -24.63 -23.50 18.10
N LEU A 289 -25.62 -23.15 17.28
CA LEU A 289 -26.84 -22.45 17.70
C LEU A 289 -27.94 -23.39 18.21
N GLY A 290 -27.92 -24.67 17.80
CA GLY A 290 -28.85 -25.71 18.28
C GLY A 290 -28.37 -26.49 19.51
N ALA A 291 -27.17 -26.21 20.03
CA ALA A 291 -26.59 -26.85 21.21
C ALA A 291 -26.77 -26.00 22.49
N ARG A 292 -27.96 -25.41 22.67
CA ARG A 292 -28.39 -24.75 23.91
C ARG A 292 -29.66 -25.40 24.44
#